data_AF-A0A6J4VDQ1-F1
#
_entry.id   AF-A0A6J4VDQ1-F1
#
_cell.length_a   1.000
_cell.length_b   1.000
_cell.length_c   1.000
_cell.angle_alpha   90.00
_cell.angle_beta   90.00
_cell.angle_gamma   90.00
#
_symmetry.space_group_name_H-M   'P 1'
#
loop_
_entity.id
_entity.type
_entity.pdbx_description
1 polymer ?
#
loop_
_entity_poly.entity_id
_entity_poly.type
_entity_poly.pdbx_seq_one_letter_code
_entity_poly.pdbx_strand_id
1 'polypeptide(L)'
;MVAGWKTCGKAGCRCGRGEPHGPYWSLRWRDGAVYRRRHVRPADLPAVRAAVERRRRERAVLRAELAESASILRALKALYRELDDLGIHRRADR
;
A
#
# COMPACT_ATOMS: atom_id res chain seq x y z
N MET A 1 -2.70 -10.24 -1.63
CA MET A 1 -2.95 -11.53 -0.94
C MET A 1 -1.71 -12.39 -1.06
N VAL A 2 -1.54 -13.36 -0.16
CA VAL A 2 -0.41 -14.29 -0.18
C VAL A 2 -0.93 -15.71 0.05
N ALA A 3 -0.52 -16.65 -0.79
CA ALA A 3 -0.74 -18.09 -0.60
C ALA A 3 0.37 -18.67 0.28
N GLY A 4 0.01 -19.63 1.14
CA GLY A 4 0.95 -20.36 1.98
C GLY A 4 0.68 -21.85 1.93
N TRP A 5 1.76 -22.62 2.00
CA TRP A 5 1.75 -24.07 2.09
C TRP A 5 2.32 -24.50 3.44
N LYS A 6 1.82 -25.60 3.98
CA LYS A 6 2.20 -26.09 5.31
C LYS A 6 2.48 -27.58 5.29
N THR A 7 3.48 -27.99 6.05
CA THR A 7 3.73 -29.37 6.44
C THR A 7 3.17 -29.59 7.85
N CYS A 8 2.66 -30.78 8.14
CA CYS A 8 2.04 -31.09 9.44
C CYS A 8 2.90 -31.98 10.35
N GLY A 9 3.98 -32.58 9.83
CA GLY A 9 4.89 -33.45 10.59
C GLY A 9 4.33 -34.82 10.98
N LYS A 10 3.08 -35.16 10.60
CA LYS A 10 2.49 -36.47 10.92
C LYS A 10 3.13 -37.60 10.11
N ALA A 11 3.47 -38.70 10.78
CA ALA A 11 3.97 -39.91 10.14
C ALA A 11 3.00 -40.39 9.06
N GLY A 12 3.53 -40.75 7.88
CA GLY A 12 2.73 -41.21 6.74
C GLY A 12 1.97 -40.11 5.97
N CYS A 13 2.01 -38.85 6.40
CA CYS A 13 1.33 -37.78 5.68
C CYS A 13 2.00 -37.46 4.33
N ARG A 14 1.18 -37.22 3.30
CA ARG A 14 1.64 -36.81 1.95
C ARG A 14 2.49 -35.53 1.97
N CYS A 15 2.28 -34.64 2.92
CA CYS A 15 3.10 -33.43 3.06
C CYS A 15 4.57 -33.71 3.34
N GLY A 16 4.90 -34.86 3.95
CA GLY A 16 6.29 -35.29 4.15
C GLY A 16 6.94 -35.89 2.90
N ARG A 17 6.15 -36.19 1.86
CA ARG A 17 6.60 -36.77 0.58
C ARG A 17 6.68 -35.75 -0.57
N GLY A 18 6.55 -34.46 -0.26
CA GLY A 18 6.60 -33.38 -1.26
C GLY A 18 5.25 -32.79 -1.68
N GLU A 19 4.12 -33.25 -1.11
CA GLU A 19 2.78 -32.70 -1.36
C GLU A 19 2.26 -31.87 -0.16
N PRO A 20 2.73 -30.62 0.04
CA PRO A 20 2.37 -29.83 1.22
C PRO A 20 0.89 -29.41 1.20
N HIS A 21 0.32 -29.21 2.40
CA HIS A 21 -1.07 -28.76 2.53
C HIS A 21 -1.25 -27.32 2.05
N GLY A 22 -2.37 -27.06 1.40
CA GLY A 22 -2.74 -25.73 0.93
C GLY A 22 -3.20 -25.76 -0.54
N PRO A 23 -3.28 -24.59 -1.19
CA PRO A 23 -2.88 -23.28 -0.68
C PRO A 23 -3.85 -22.69 0.36
N TYR A 24 -3.30 -22.21 1.48
CA TYR A 24 -4.02 -21.35 2.42
C TYR A 24 -3.81 -19.89 2.06
N TRP A 25 -4.91 -19.19 1.81
CA TRP A 25 -4.84 -17.78 1.42
C TRP A 25 -4.93 -16.86 2.63
N SER A 26 -4.16 -15.77 2.57
CA SER A 26 -4.19 -14.72 3.58
C SER A 26 -4.23 -13.33 2.94
N LEU A 27 -5.09 -12.48 3.47
CA LEU A 27 -5.04 -11.04 3.26
C LEU A 27 -4.05 -10.46 4.25
N ARG A 28 -3.15 -9.61 3.77
CA ARG A 28 -2.17 -8.91 4.60
C ARG A 28 -2.18 -7.43 4.25
N TRP A 29 -2.15 -6.56 5.25
CA TRP A 29 -2.17 -5.11 5.07
C TRP A 29 -1.47 -4.42 6.23
N ARG A 30 -1.09 -3.16 6.02
CA ARG A 30 -0.68 -2.26 7.09
C ARG A 30 -1.86 -1.42 7.53
N ASP A 31 -2.02 -1.33 8.84
CA ASP A 31 -2.96 -0.47 9.54
C ASP A 31 -2.14 0.46 10.45
N GLY A 32 -1.90 1.68 9.97
CA GLY A 32 -0.86 2.56 10.51
C GLY A 32 0.51 1.88 10.53
N ALA A 33 1.14 1.83 11.71
CA ALA A 33 2.42 1.16 11.93
C ALA A 33 2.32 -0.37 12.02
N VAL A 34 1.12 -0.92 12.23
CA VAL A 34 0.92 -2.34 12.55
C VAL A 34 0.70 -3.16 11.29
N TYR A 35 1.38 -4.30 11.19
CA TYR A 35 1.13 -5.29 10.15
C TYR A 35 0.01 -6.24 10.58
N ARG A 36 -1.05 -6.34 9.78
CA ARG A 36 -2.22 -7.18 10.04
C ARG A 36 -2.34 -8.29 9.00
N ARG A 37 -2.91 -9.41 9.42
CA ARG A 37 -3.18 -10.57 8.56
C ARG A 37 -4.52 -11.20 8.92
N ARG A 38 -5.29 -11.61 7.92
CA ARG A 38 -6.53 -12.38 8.04
C ARG A 38 -6.51 -13.57 7.09
N HIS A 39 -6.93 -14.74 7.57
CA HIS A 39 -7.14 -15.90 6.69
C HIS A 39 -8.35 -15.67 5.78
N VAL A 40 -8.24 -16.09 4.51
CA VAL A 40 -9.29 -15.96 3.51
C VAL A 40 -9.73 -17.35 3.08
N ARG A 41 -11.03 -17.62 3.22
CA ARG A 41 -11.62 -18.88 2.78
C ARG A 41 -11.61 -18.94 1.25
N PRO A 42 -11.49 -20.12 0.63
CA PRO A 42 -11.48 -20.25 -0.83
C PRO A 42 -12.68 -19.60 -1.53
N ALA A 43 -13.88 -19.76 -0.96
CA ALA A 43 -15.12 -19.17 -1.49
C ALA A 43 -15.08 -17.63 -1.53
N ASP A 44 -14.36 -17.00 -0.61
CA ASP A 44 -14.28 -15.54 -0.51
C ASP A 44 -13.16 -14.95 -1.39
N LEU A 45 -12.29 -15.78 -1.99
CA LEU A 45 -11.12 -15.30 -2.72
C LEU A 45 -11.44 -14.36 -3.87
N PRO A 46 -12.45 -14.62 -4.72
CA PRO A 46 -12.76 -13.72 -5.82
C PRO A 46 -13.17 -12.33 -5.29
N ALA A 47 -14.05 -12.29 -4.29
CA ALA A 47 -14.52 -11.06 -3.68
C ALA A 47 -13.39 -10.26 -3.01
N VAL A 48 -12.54 -10.93 -2.24
CA VAL A 48 -11.40 -10.29 -1.57
C VAL A 48 -10.38 -9.78 -2.60
N ARG A 49 -10.11 -10.50 -3.69
CA ARG A 49 -9.23 -10.02 -4.78
C ARG A 49 -9.78 -8.76 -5.41
N ALA A 50 -11.06 -8.77 -5.78
CA ALA A 50 -11.71 -7.61 -6.40
C ALA A 50 -11.63 -6.37 -5.47
N ALA A 51 -11.89 -6.55 -4.17
CA ALA A 51 -11.78 -5.47 -3.19
C ALA A 51 -10.35 -4.92 -3.05
N VAL A 52 -9.33 -5.80 -3.05
CA VAL A 52 -7.92 -5.40 -3.00
C VAL A 52 -7.54 -4.60 -4.24
N GLU A 53 -7.93 -5.05 -5.43
CA GLU A 53 -7.61 -4.35 -6.67
C GLU A 53 -8.32 -3.00 -6.77
N ARG A 54 -9.60 -2.93 -6.39
CA ARG A 54 -10.32 -1.65 -6.32
C ARG A 54 -9.60 -0.65 -5.41
N ARG A 55 -9.25 -1.07 -4.18
CA ARG A 55 -8.52 -0.22 -3.22
C ARG A 55 -7.14 0.19 -3.74
N ARG A 56 -6.45 -0.67 -4.49
CA ARG A 56 -5.16 -0.33 -5.11
C ARG A 56 -5.32 0.79 -6.14
N ARG A 57 -6.34 0.72 -6.99
CA ARG A 57 -6.65 1.75 -7.99
C ARG A 57 -6.99 3.08 -7.32
N GLU A 58 -7.91 3.09 -6.36
CA GLU A 58 -8.28 4.28 -5.58
C GLU A 58 -7.04 4.94 -4.95
N ARG A 59 -6.17 4.15 -4.32
CA ARG A 59 -4.94 4.67 -3.70
C ARG A 59 -3.90 5.14 -4.72
N ALA A 60 -3.90 4.63 -5.94
CA ALA A 60 -3.01 5.10 -6.98
C ALA A 60 -3.42 6.50 -7.45
N VAL A 61 -4.72 6.72 -7.67
CA VAL A 61 -5.27 8.03 -8.04
C VAL A 61 -4.96 9.07 -6.96
N LEU A 62 -5.32 8.79 -5.69
CA LEU A 62 -5.06 9.71 -4.58
C LEU A 62 -3.56 10.06 -4.43
N ARG A 63 -2.66 9.11 -4.71
CA ARG A 63 -1.22 9.36 -4.65
C ARG A 63 -0.75 10.26 -5.80
N ALA A 64 -1.31 10.10 -6.98
CA ALA A 64 -0.99 10.96 -8.12
C ALA A 64 -1.43 12.40 -7.83
N GLU A 65 -2.66 12.59 -7.36
CA GLU A 65 -3.21 13.91 -6.98
C GLU A 65 -2.38 14.59 -5.88
N LEU A 66 -1.99 13.84 -4.84
CA LEU A 66 -1.12 14.37 -3.78
C LEU A 66 0.27 14.73 -4.31
N ALA A 67 0.83 13.93 -5.21
CA ALA A 67 2.15 14.18 -5.78
C ALA A 67 2.17 15.45 -6.65
N GLU A 68 1.10 15.66 -7.42
CA GLU A 68 0.88 16.87 -8.21
C GLU A 68 0.67 18.09 -7.32
N SER A 69 -0.22 18.00 -6.32
CA SER A 69 -0.43 19.10 -5.37
C SER A 69 0.89 19.49 -4.67
N ALA A 70 1.68 18.48 -4.27
CA ALA A 70 2.98 18.73 -3.65
C ALA A 70 4.00 19.33 -4.63
N SER A 71 3.93 19.04 -5.94
CA SER A 71 4.82 19.66 -6.93
C SER A 71 4.50 21.13 -7.12
N ILE A 72 3.21 21.49 -7.19
CA ILE A 72 2.74 22.87 -7.27
C ILE A 72 3.20 23.66 -6.04
N LEU A 73 3.02 23.12 -4.84
CA LEU A 73 3.48 23.78 -3.60
C LEU A 73 5.00 23.97 -3.58
N ARG A 74 5.77 23.02 -4.10
CA ARG A 74 7.23 23.18 -4.25
C ARG A 74 7.59 24.29 -5.22
N ALA A 75 6.92 24.36 -6.37
CA ALA A 75 7.15 25.39 -7.37
C ALA A 75 6.79 26.78 -6.85
N LEU A 76 5.63 26.93 -6.20
CA LEU A 76 5.21 28.18 -5.58
C LEU A 76 6.22 28.64 -4.52
N LYS A 77 6.72 27.73 -3.68
CA LYS A 77 7.74 28.03 -2.68
C LYS A 77 9.07 28.47 -3.31
N ALA A 78 9.44 27.91 -4.45
CA ALA A 78 10.64 28.32 -5.18
C ALA A 78 10.48 29.73 -5.76
N LEU A 79 9.37 30.00 -6.44
CA LEU A 79 9.04 31.33 -6.97
C LEU A 79 9.02 32.40 -5.88
N TYR A 80 8.40 32.10 -4.74
CA TYR A 80 8.36 33.04 -3.62
C TYR A 80 9.77 33.39 -3.11
N ARG A 81 10.68 32.41 -3.03
CA ARG A 81 12.08 32.66 -2.67
C ARG A 81 12.79 33.51 -3.71
N GLU A 82 12.57 33.27 -4.99
CA GLU A 82 13.14 34.10 -6.06
C GLU A 82 12.65 35.55 -5.96
N LEU A 83 11.36 35.76 -5.65
CA LEU A 83 10.80 37.10 -5.44
C LEU A 83 11.38 37.79 -4.19
N ASP A 84 11.62 37.05 -3.11
CA ASP A 84 12.30 37.53 -1.91
C ASP A 84 13.75 37.94 -2.24
N ASP A 85 14.49 37.09 -2.95
CA ASP A 85 15.89 37.30 -3.33
C ASP A 85 16.06 38.51 -4.27
N LEU A 86 15.10 38.73 -5.16
CA LEU A 86 15.03 39.93 -6.02
C LEU A 86 14.60 41.19 -5.24
N GLY A 87 14.29 41.08 -3.95
CA GLY A 87 13.85 42.18 -3.11
C GLY A 87 12.47 42.74 -3.48
N ILE A 88 11.71 42.01 -4.31
CA ILE A 88 10.38 42.38 -4.79
C ILE A 88 9.34 42.14 -3.68
N HIS A 89 9.57 41.12 -2.85
CA HIS A 89 8.73 40.80 -1.70
C HIS A 89 9.38 41.22 -0.37
N ARG A 90 9.97 42.43 -0.32
CA ARG A 90 10.28 43.05 0.97
C ARG A 90 8.96 43.40 1.64
N ARG A 91 8.71 42.84 2.83
CA ARG A 91 7.53 43.15 3.64
C ARG A 91 7.36 44.66 3.76
N ALA A 92 6.12 45.10 3.66
CA ALA A 92 5.66 46.34 4.26
C ALA A 92 5.77 46.20 5.79
N ASP A 93 6.99 46.31 6.33
CA ASP A 93 7.23 46.34 7.77
C ASP A 93 6.87 47.74 8.29
N ARG A 94 5.84 47.78 9.13
CA ARG A 94 5.57 48.84 10.10
C ARG A 94 6.03 48.37 11.47
#